data_AF-E3S198-F1
#
_entry.id   AF-E3S198-F1
#
_cell.length_a   1.000
_cell.length_b   1.000
_cell.length_c   1.000
_cell.angle_alpha   90.00
_cell.angle_beta   90.00
_cell.angle_gamma   90.00
#
_symmetry.space_group_name_H-M   'P 1'
#
loop_
_entity.id
_entity.type
_entity.pdbx_description
1 polymer ?
#
loop_
_entity_poly.entity_id
_entity_poly.type
_entity_poly.pdbx_seq_one_letter_code
_entity_poly.pdbx_strand_id
1 'polypeptide(L)'
;MYEKNDEASVPETHQEDDSVLQNTGGDDEKDRNEHSLPTPPPSAKRPKTDRHEAEVAPIEFSVSRKEPELFLKLRDDYTNGLTWSNHPRDLAITTYFDPKKELTLGDDFNIEGLRPVLREESPLDRFLLVDNVMRWYIFDQGSDRLRWINGEDLDECETNEEKADFIVCELGNLCVQPVSSDHHPAENRGLEDDIVPVEII
;
A
#
# COMPACT_ATOMS: atom_id res chain seq x y z
N MET A 1 -37.88 24.61 39.05
CA MET A 1 -37.47 24.96 40.42
C MET A 1 -37.15 23.66 41.13
N TYR A 2 -35.96 23.60 41.76
CA TYR A 2 -35.36 22.49 42.54
C TYR A 2 -35.06 21.22 41.72
N GLU A 3 -33.89 20.57 41.78
CA GLU A 3 -32.86 20.51 42.83
C GLU A 3 -31.44 20.42 42.24
N LYS A 4 -30.51 21.08 42.92
CA LYS A 4 -29.06 20.88 42.84
C LYS A 4 -28.71 19.52 43.43
N ASN A 5 -27.73 18.83 42.86
CA ASN A 5 -26.86 17.94 43.63
C ASN A 5 -25.42 18.39 43.43
N ASP A 6 -24.84 18.81 44.55
CA ASP A 6 -23.45 19.15 44.75
C ASP A 6 -22.60 17.88 44.99
N GLU A 7 -21.30 18.03 44.74
CA GLU A 7 -20.16 17.40 45.42
C GLU A 7 -19.70 15.95 45.10
N ALA A 8 -18.50 15.95 44.51
CA ALA A 8 -17.26 15.37 45.05
C ALA A 8 -16.99 13.86 44.90
N SER A 9 -15.93 13.54 44.13
CA SER A 9 -14.76 12.81 44.65
C SER A 9 -13.64 12.74 43.61
N VAL A 10 -12.52 13.40 43.91
CA VAL A 10 -11.15 13.05 43.46
C VAL A 10 -10.42 12.59 44.73
N PRO A 11 -9.55 11.56 44.67
CA PRO A 11 -8.14 11.86 44.95
C PRO A 11 -7.11 11.06 44.13
N GLU A 12 -5.99 11.75 43.89
CA GLU A 12 -4.57 11.34 43.96
C GLU A 12 -4.11 10.02 43.33
N THR A 13 -3.28 10.06 42.28
CA THR A 13 -1.79 10.15 42.29
C THR A 13 -1.09 9.21 43.26
N HIS A 14 -0.42 8.20 42.70
CA HIS A 14 0.77 7.58 43.27
C HIS A 14 1.85 7.53 42.19
N GLN A 15 2.85 8.39 42.35
CA GLN A 15 4.17 8.32 41.73
C GLN A 15 5.16 8.29 42.89
N GLU A 16 5.88 7.19 43.03
CA GLU A 16 7.12 6.99 43.79
C GLU A 16 7.73 5.72 43.20
N ASP A 17 9.03 5.50 43.07
CA ASP A 17 10.21 6.33 42.92
C ASP A 17 11.34 5.35 42.56
N ASP A 18 12.42 5.88 42.02
CA ASP A 18 13.79 5.34 42.06
C ASP A 18 14.09 3.86 41.76
N SER A 19 14.89 3.63 40.72
CA SER A 19 16.16 2.90 40.86
C SER A 19 17.09 3.13 39.67
N VAL A 20 18.12 3.95 39.93
CA VAL A 20 19.36 4.11 39.19
C VAL A 20 20.13 2.79 39.07
N LEU A 21 20.61 2.44 37.87
CA LEU A 21 21.94 1.83 37.71
C LEU A 21 22.60 2.32 36.41
N GLN A 22 23.78 2.93 36.62
CA GLN A 22 24.78 3.31 35.63
C GLN A 22 25.53 2.07 35.13
N ASN A 23 26.05 2.11 33.89
CA ASN A 23 27.38 1.58 33.50
C ASN A 23 27.66 1.88 32.00
N THR A 24 28.59 2.80 31.71
CA THR A 24 29.94 2.55 31.10
C THR A 24 29.85 1.85 29.73
N GLY A 25 30.12 2.48 28.58
CA GLY A 25 31.33 3.20 28.19
C GLY A 25 32.29 2.24 27.46
N GLY A 26 32.75 2.59 26.25
CA GLY A 26 33.99 2.06 25.66
C GLY A 26 33.90 1.47 24.25
N ASP A 27 34.47 2.20 23.30
CA ASP A 27 34.76 1.89 21.90
C ASP A 27 35.72 0.70 21.71
N ASP A 28 35.72 0.08 20.52
CA ASP A 28 36.92 -0.08 19.66
C ASP A 28 36.64 -1.00 18.46
N GLU A 29 36.51 -0.37 17.29
CA GLU A 29 36.51 -1.00 15.96
C GLU A 29 37.79 -0.57 15.24
N LYS A 30 38.63 -1.53 14.85
CA LYS A 30 39.32 -1.64 13.55
C LYS A 30 40.53 -2.55 13.64
N ASP A 31 40.50 -3.62 12.87
CA ASP A 31 41.68 -4.44 12.60
C ASP A 31 41.67 -4.79 11.10
N ARG A 32 42.85 -4.60 10.46
CA ARG A 32 43.34 -5.21 9.21
C ARG A 32 42.89 -4.57 7.88
N ASN A 33 43.73 -4.40 6.85
CA ASN A 33 45.13 -4.75 6.61
C ASN A 33 45.54 -4.07 5.29
N GLU A 34 46.57 -3.23 5.31
CA GLU A 34 47.17 -2.61 4.12
C GLU A 34 48.41 -3.42 3.71
N HIS A 35 48.43 -3.98 2.50
CA HIS A 35 49.68 -4.23 1.79
C HIS A 35 49.49 -4.06 0.27
N SER A 36 50.17 -3.05 -0.24
CA SER A 36 50.24 -2.64 -1.64
C SER A 36 51.18 -3.50 -2.49
N LEU A 37 50.75 -3.79 -3.74
CA LEU A 37 51.49 -3.76 -5.04
C LEU A 37 52.77 -4.65 -5.20
N PRO A 38 53.24 -5.06 -6.41
CA PRO A 38 53.11 -4.40 -7.72
C PRO A 38 52.94 -5.32 -8.98
N THR A 39 52.67 -4.70 -10.13
CA THR A 39 52.76 -5.27 -11.50
C THR A 39 54.20 -5.41 -12.00
N PRO A 40 54.47 -6.34 -12.93
CA PRO A 40 55.24 -6.01 -14.14
C PRO A 40 54.69 -6.65 -15.46
N PRO A 41 55.23 -6.28 -16.66
CA PRO A 41 54.49 -6.16 -17.93
C PRO A 41 54.98 -7.15 -19.07
N PRO A 42 54.94 -6.81 -20.39
CA PRO A 42 54.09 -7.45 -21.41
C PRO A 42 54.84 -8.31 -22.47
N SER A 43 54.06 -8.85 -23.41
CA SER A 43 54.43 -9.43 -24.73
C SER A 43 54.89 -10.89 -24.79
N ALA A 44 54.08 -11.74 -25.43
CA ALA A 44 54.28 -12.12 -26.84
C ALA A 44 53.45 -13.36 -27.18
N LYS A 45 52.63 -13.25 -28.24
CA LYS A 45 52.52 -14.20 -29.37
C LYS A 45 51.16 -14.06 -30.03
N ARG A 46 51.15 -13.44 -31.23
CA ARG A 46 50.14 -13.75 -32.24
C ARG A 46 50.40 -15.16 -32.75
N PRO A 47 49.34 -15.93 -32.97
CA PRO A 47 49.12 -16.50 -34.30
C PRO A 47 47.77 -16.06 -34.86
N LYS A 48 47.78 -15.69 -36.15
CA LYS A 48 46.56 -15.56 -36.95
C LYS A 48 46.13 -16.97 -37.35
N THR A 49 44.90 -17.35 -37.02
CA THR A 49 44.13 -18.30 -37.83
C THR A 49 42.64 -18.13 -37.56
N ASP A 50 41.89 -18.19 -38.65
CA ASP A 50 40.48 -17.93 -38.84
C ASP A 50 39.49 -18.59 -37.86
N ARG A 51 38.39 -17.87 -37.68
CA ARG A 51 37.03 -18.38 -37.39
C ARG A 51 36.80 -18.97 -36.00
N HIS A 52 36.42 -18.12 -35.05
CA HIS A 52 35.53 -18.51 -33.96
C HIS A 52 34.42 -17.46 -33.83
N GLU A 53 33.19 -17.98 -33.86
CA GLU A 53 31.98 -17.45 -33.24
C GLU A 53 32.20 -16.22 -32.34
N ALA A 54 31.48 -15.15 -32.64
CA ALA A 54 31.24 -14.11 -31.66
C ALA A 54 30.50 -14.75 -30.48
N GLU A 55 31.23 -15.02 -29.40
CA GLU A 55 30.67 -15.35 -28.09
C GLU A 55 29.86 -14.13 -27.64
N VAL A 56 28.56 -14.17 -27.92
CA VAL A 56 27.60 -13.21 -27.39
C VAL A 56 27.51 -13.50 -25.90
N ALA A 57 28.25 -12.73 -25.11
CA ALA A 57 28.07 -12.72 -23.66
C ALA A 57 26.56 -12.57 -23.36
N PRO A 58 25.98 -13.41 -22.47
CA PRO A 58 24.60 -13.24 -22.09
C PRO A 58 24.45 -11.83 -21.50
N ILE A 59 23.65 -10.99 -22.15
CA ILE A 59 23.20 -9.75 -21.55
C ILE A 59 22.32 -10.19 -20.40
N GLU A 60 22.87 -10.22 -19.17
CA GLU A 60 22.08 -10.28 -17.96
C GLU A 60 21.23 -9.01 -17.93
N PHE A 61 20.04 -9.09 -18.51
CA PHE A 61 18.95 -8.19 -18.18
C PHE A 61 18.67 -8.40 -16.70
N SER A 62 19.34 -7.60 -15.87
CA SER A 62 18.90 -7.33 -14.51
C SER A 62 17.60 -6.55 -14.64
N VAL A 63 16.51 -7.28 -14.90
CA VAL A 63 15.16 -6.79 -14.69
C VAL A 63 15.10 -6.51 -13.20
N SER A 64 15.33 -5.25 -12.84
CA SER A 64 15.06 -4.74 -11.51
C SER A 64 13.55 -4.92 -11.29
N ARG A 65 13.16 -6.08 -10.76
CA ARG A 65 11.81 -6.34 -10.28
C ARG A 65 11.64 -5.42 -9.09
N LYS A 66 11.17 -4.19 -9.36
CA LYS A 66 10.72 -3.27 -8.33
C LYS A 66 9.68 -4.06 -7.53
N GLU A 67 9.95 -4.33 -6.27
CA GLU A 67 8.95 -5.00 -5.42
C GLU A 67 7.65 -4.19 -5.51
N PRO A 68 6.49 -4.85 -5.65
CA PRO A 68 5.23 -4.14 -5.71
C PRO A 68 5.07 -3.33 -4.41
N GLU A 69 4.78 -2.04 -4.55
CA GLU A 69 4.51 -1.17 -3.41
C GLU A 69 3.28 -1.71 -2.65
N LEU A 70 3.47 -2.02 -1.36
CA LEU A 70 2.47 -2.67 -0.51
C LEU A 70 1.24 -1.81 -0.22
N PHE A 71 1.32 -0.51 -0.50
CA PHE A 71 0.25 0.47 -0.30
C PHE A 71 0.48 1.64 -1.26
N LEU A 72 -0.58 2.39 -1.57
CA LEU A 72 -0.46 3.60 -2.38
C LEU A 72 -0.09 4.79 -1.48
N LYS A 73 1.13 5.29 -1.64
CA LYS A 73 1.60 6.46 -0.88
C LYS A 73 1.02 7.75 -1.47
N LEU A 74 0.39 8.56 -0.62
CA LEU A 74 -0.02 9.93 -0.92
C LEU A 74 1.01 10.92 -0.32
N ARG A 75 0.88 12.20 -0.67
CA ARG A 75 1.65 13.28 -0.02
C ARG A 75 1.53 13.22 1.50
N ASP A 76 2.63 13.50 2.20
CA ASP A 76 2.71 13.38 3.67
C ASP A 76 1.76 14.32 4.43
N ASP A 77 1.40 15.45 3.82
CA ASP A 77 0.50 16.44 4.39
C ASP A 77 -0.97 16.24 4.00
N TYR A 78 -1.28 15.28 3.14
CA TYR A 78 -2.62 15.07 2.60
C TYR A 78 -3.65 14.79 3.71
N THR A 79 -3.31 13.95 4.68
CA THR A 79 -4.25 13.54 5.74
C THR A 79 -4.35 14.53 6.90
N ASN A 80 -3.68 15.68 6.81
CA ASN A 80 -3.69 16.66 7.90
C ASN A 80 -5.10 17.22 8.14
N GLY A 81 -5.67 16.92 9.30
CA GLY A 81 -7.02 17.36 9.68
C GLY A 81 -8.16 16.46 9.16
N LEU A 82 -7.83 15.31 8.54
CA LEU A 82 -8.81 14.27 8.19
C LEU A 82 -8.84 13.20 9.28
N THR A 83 -9.96 12.47 9.38
CA THR A 83 -10.07 11.26 10.22
C THR A 83 -9.50 10.02 9.53
N TRP A 84 -8.66 10.20 8.52
CA TRP A 84 -8.09 9.15 7.67
C TRP A 84 -6.57 9.21 7.74
N SER A 85 -5.89 8.06 7.71
CA SER A 85 -4.43 7.96 7.73
C SER A 85 -3.89 7.25 6.48
N ASN A 86 -2.81 7.79 5.92
CA ASN A 86 -1.98 7.16 4.88
C ASN A 86 -0.68 6.57 5.46
N HIS A 87 -0.53 6.56 6.79
CA HIS A 87 0.69 6.08 7.42
C HIS A 87 0.77 4.55 7.39
N PRO A 88 1.89 3.93 6.96
CA PRO A 88 1.96 2.47 6.73
C PRO A 88 1.63 1.61 7.96
N ARG A 89 1.89 2.13 9.17
CA ARG A 89 1.57 1.43 10.42
C ARG A 89 0.08 1.34 10.69
N ASP A 90 -0.72 2.24 10.12
CA ASP A 90 -2.14 2.33 10.37
C ASP A 90 -2.92 1.48 9.36
N LEU A 91 -2.38 1.29 8.15
CA LEU A 91 -3.01 0.56 7.03
C LEU A 91 -3.16 -0.96 7.23
N ALA A 92 -2.83 -1.49 8.40
CA ALA A 92 -3.00 -2.90 8.75
C ALA A 92 -2.42 -3.88 7.69
N ILE A 93 -1.29 -3.51 7.08
CA ILE A 93 -0.65 -4.25 5.97
C ILE A 93 -0.41 -5.70 6.36
N THR A 94 0.18 -5.95 7.53
CA THR A 94 0.45 -7.30 8.06
C THR A 94 -0.81 -8.12 8.30
N THR A 95 -1.97 -7.48 8.44
CA THR A 95 -3.24 -8.13 8.73
C THR A 95 -3.96 -8.54 7.45
N TYR A 96 -4.07 -7.64 6.48
CA TYR A 96 -4.94 -7.84 5.31
C TYR A 96 -4.21 -7.89 3.97
N PHE A 97 -3.00 -7.33 3.87
CA PHE A 97 -2.35 -7.04 2.59
C PHE A 97 -0.91 -7.59 2.50
N ASP A 98 -0.52 -8.48 3.41
CA ASP A 98 0.83 -9.05 3.42
C ASP A 98 0.94 -10.17 2.38
N PRO A 99 1.76 -10.00 1.32
CA PRO A 99 1.91 -11.01 0.27
C PRO A 99 2.55 -12.31 0.77
N LYS A 100 3.05 -12.36 2.01
CA LYS A 100 3.60 -13.57 2.63
C LYS A 100 2.55 -14.42 3.32
N LYS A 101 1.32 -13.92 3.47
CA LYS A 101 0.20 -14.69 4.03
C LYS A 101 -0.36 -15.67 2.99
N GLU A 102 -0.94 -16.76 3.48
CA GLU A 102 -1.62 -17.75 2.63
C GLU A 102 -2.86 -17.17 1.95
N LEU A 103 -3.51 -16.18 2.58
CA LEU A 103 -4.70 -15.53 2.11
C LEU A 103 -4.67 -14.05 2.51
N THR A 104 -4.82 -13.18 1.51
CA THR A 104 -4.96 -11.73 1.65
C THR A 104 -6.40 -11.30 1.35
N LEU A 105 -6.74 -10.07 1.70
CA LEU A 105 -8.04 -9.49 1.35
C LEU A 105 -8.27 -9.46 -0.17
N GLY A 106 -7.19 -9.29 -0.95
CA GLY A 106 -7.27 -9.39 -2.41
C GLY A 106 -7.69 -10.79 -2.85
N ASP A 107 -7.16 -11.84 -2.22
CA ASP A 107 -7.51 -13.23 -2.52
C ASP A 107 -8.96 -13.55 -2.16
N ASP A 108 -9.46 -13.03 -1.03
CA ASP A 108 -10.84 -13.23 -0.57
C ASP A 108 -11.88 -12.72 -1.58
N PHE A 109 -11.57 -11.60 -2.26
CA PHE A 109 -12.44 -10.99 -3.27
C PHE A 109 -12.02 -11.28 -4.71
N ASN A 110 -11.00 -12.11 -4.91
CA ASN A 110 -10.40 -12.39 -6.23
C ASN A 110 -9.99 -11.12 -6.99
N ILE A 111 -9.36 -10.16 -6.29
CA ILE A 111 -8.86 -8.88 -6.84
C ILE A 111 -7.34 -8.83 -6.76
N GLU A 112 -6.71 -8.86 -7.93
CA GLU A 112 -5.26 -8.84 -8.03
C GLU A 112 -4.66 -7.49 -7.63
N GLY A 113 -3.63 -7.52 -6.77
CA GLY A 113 -2.87 -6.33 -6.40
C GLY A 113 -3.65 -5.31 -5.55
N LEU A 114 -4.74 -5.76 -4.91
CA LEU A 114 -5.51 -4.95 -3.97
C LEU A 114 -4.61 -4.49 -2.82
N ARG A 115 -4.47 -3.17 -2.65
CA ARG A 115 -3.59 -2.54 -1.67
C ARG A 115 -4.27 -1.34 -1.00
N PRO A 116 -3.93 -1.04 0.25
CA PRO A 116 -4.52 0.07 0.97
C PRO A 116 -3.97 1.41 0.49
N VAL A 117 -4.84 2.43 0.54
CA VAL A 117 -4.50 3.84 0.32
C VAL A 117 -4.68 4.59 1.63
N LEU A 118 -5.89 4.58 2.19
CA LEU A 118 -6.19 5.23 3.46
C LEU A 118 -6.89 4.26 4.40
N ARG A 119 -6.76 4.49 5.69
CA ARG A 119 -7.60 3.88 6.72
C ARG A 119 -8.25 4.97 7.56
N GLU A 120 -9.56 4.89 7.72
CA GLU A 120 -10.30 5.74 8.63
C GLU A 120 -10.05 5.33 10.09
N GLU A 121 -9.82 6.32 10.94
CA GLU A 121 -9.70 6.10 12.38
C GLU A 121 -11.01 5.55 12.98
N SER A 122 -10.89 4.91 14.14
CA SER A 122 -12.03 4.39 14.90
C SER A 122 -13.12 5.47 15.09
N PRO A 123 -14.41 5.10 14.99
CA PRO A 123 -14.94 3.74 15.18
C PRO A 123 -15.32 3.00 13.89
N LEU A 124 -15.12 3.60 12.73
CA LEU A 124 -15.66 3.04 11.48
C LEU A 124 -14.71 2.03 10.84
N ASP A 125 -13.40 2.14 11.07
CA ASP A 125 -12.37 1.21 10.59
C ASP A 125 -12.54 0.85 9.09
N ARG A 126 -12.87 1.86 8.27
CA ARG A 126 -12.99 1.71 6.82
C ARG A 126 -11.64 1.88 6.15
N PHE A 127 -11.44 1.18 5.05
CA PHE A 127 -10.26 1.29 4.21
C PHE A 127 -10.66 1.80 2.84
N LEU A 128 -9.87 2.75 2.34
CA LEU A 128 -9.86 3.12 0.92
C LEU A 128 -8.78 2.29 0.24
N LEU A 129 -9.16 1.49 -0.74
CA LEU A 129 -8.28 0.53 -1.41
C LEU A 129 -8.20 0.81 -2.91
N VAL A 130 -7.12 0.34 -3.52
CA VAL A 130 -6.90 0.37 -4.97
C VAL A 130 -6.35 -0.96 -5.45
N ASP A 131 -6.69 -1.38 -6.67
CA ASP A 131 -6.13 -2.60 -7.28
C ASP A 131 -4.96 -2.31 -8.26
N ASN A 132 -4.55 -3.32 -9.04
CA ASN A 132 -3.48 -3.18 -10.03
C ASN A 132 -3.86 -2.35 -11.27
N VAL A 133 -5.15 -2.22 -11.57
CA VAL A 133 -5.69 -1.43 -12.70
C VAL A 133 -6.25 -0.08 -12.26
N MET A 134 -5.96 0.35 -11.03
CA MET A 134 -6.37 1.63 -10.46
C MET A 134 -7.90 1.80 -10.29
N ARG A 135 -8.63 0.71 -10.05
CA ARG A 135 -10.02 0.75 -9.56
C ARG A 135 -10.01 0.99 -8.06
N TRP A 136 -10.97 1.79 -7.59
CA TRP A 136 -11.06 2.22 -6.20
C TRP A 136 -12.18 1.48 -5.47
N TYR A 137 -11.92 1.17 -4.19
CA TYR A 137 -12.84 0.40 -3.36
C TYR A 137 -12.91 0.96 -1.95
N ILE A 138 -14.04 0.74 -1.30
CA ILE A 138 -14.19 0.91 0.14
C ILE A 138 -14.40 -0.46 0.76
N PHE A 139 -13.53 -0.82 1.70
CA PHE A 139 -13.70 -1.97 2.56
C PHE A 139 -14.14 -1.50 3.95
N ASP A 140 -15.24 -2.05 4.45
CA ASP A 140 -15.76 -1.79 5.78
C ASP A 140 -15.43 -2.99 6.67
N GLN A 141 -14.46 -2.83 7.58
CA GLN A 141 -13.98 -3.91 8.43
C GLN A 141 -15.07 -4.42 9.39
N GLY A 142 -15.94 -3.54 9.88
CA GLY A 142 -16.99 -3.90 10.82
C GLY A 142 -18.07 -4.80 10.20
N SER A 143 -18.34 -4.62 8.92
CA SER A 143 -19.34 -5.41 8.18
C SER A 143 -18.76 -6.47 7.25
N ASP A 144 -17.44 -6.50 7.08
CA ASP A 144 -16.71 -7.37 6.15
C ASP A 144 -17.23 -7.24 4.71
N ARG A 145 -17.44 -6.00 4.27
CA ARG A 145 -18.00 -5.69 2.95
C ARG A 145 -17.05 -4.86 2.12
N LEU A 146 -16.72 -5.38 0.94
CA LEU A 146 -16.04 -4.64 -0.10
C LEU A 146 -17.06 -4.04 -1.08
N ARG A 147 -16.88 -2.76 -1.42
CA ARG A 147 -17.67 -2.08 -2.43
C ARG A 147 -16.75 -1.42 -3.45
N TRP A 148 -17.02 -1.65 -4.72
CA TRP A 148 -16.38 -0.95 -5.82
C TRP A 148 -17.00 0.43 -5.98
N ILE A 149 -16.16 1.45 -6.15
CA ILE A 149 -16.58 2.83 -6.39
C ILE A 149 -16.63 3.03 -7.90
N ASN A 150 -17.85 3.07 -8.44
CA ASN A 150 -18.08 3.31 -9.85
C ASN A 150 -18.43 4.79 -10.02
N GLY A 151 -17.43 5.62 -10.27
CA GLY A 151 -17.62 7.04 -10.50
C GLY A 151 -16.99 7.43 -11.83
N GLU A 152 -17.80 7.80 -12.80
CA GLU A 152 -17.31 8.52 -13.98
C GLU A 152 -16.64 9.84 -13.56
N ASP A 153 -17.09 10.43 -12.46
CA ASP A 153 -16.47 11.61 -11.85
C ASP A 153 -15.03 11.35 -11.36
N LEU A 154 -14.65 10.10 -11.06
CA LEU A 154 -13.26 9.75 -10.74
C LEU A 154 -12.34 9.81 -11.96
N ASP A 155 -12.90 9.72 -13.16
CA ASP A 155 -12.14 9.84 -14.40
C ASP A 155 -11.78 11.32 -14.68
N GLU A 156 -12.49 12.28 -14.07
CA GLU A 156 -12.15 13.71 -14.13
C GLU A 156 -10.98 14.10 -13.21
N CYS A 157 -10.67 13.27 -12.20
CA CYS A 157 -9.56 13.50 -11.29
C CYS A 157 -8.22 13.08 -11.92
N GLU A 158 -7.23 13.97 -11.92
CA GLU A 158 -5.93 13.75 -12.57
C GLU A 158 -4.94 13.01 -11.65
N THR A 159 -5.08 13.21 -10.34
CA THR A 159 -4.16 12.67 -9.32
C THR A 159 -4.83 11.68 -8.38
N ASN A 160 -4.03 10.85 -7.73
CA ASN A 160 -4.54 9.92 -6.71
C ASN A 160 -5.05 10.66 -5.48
N GLU A 161 -4.44 11.80 -5.13
CA GLU A 161 -4.90 12.68 -4.07
C GLU A 161 -6.26 13.29 -4.38
N GLU A 162 -6.50 13.76 -5.61
CA GLU A 162 -7.82 14.26 -6.02
C GLU A 162 -8.88 13.16 -5.98
N LYS A 163 -8.55 11.95 -6.46
CA LYS A 163 -9.46 10.80 -6.35
C LYS A 163 -9.77 10.47 -4.91
N ALA A 164 -8.75 10.37 -4.05
CA ALA A 164 -8.94 10.11 -2.64
C ALA A 164 -9.75 11.21 -1.96
N ASP A 165 -9.50 12.49 -2.28
CA ASP A 165 -10.21 13.65 -1.73
C ASP A 165 -11.69 13.64 -2.12
N PHE A 166 -11.96 13.44 -3.42
CA PHE A 166 -13.32 13.28 -3.94
C PHE A 166 -14.04 12.14 -3.23
N ILE A 167 -13.41 10.97 -3.12
CA ILE A 167 -14.03 9.80 -2.49
C ILE A 167 -14.35 10.08 -1.03
N VAL A 168 -13.36 10.56 -0.25
CA VAL A 168 -13.51 10.80 1.19
C VAL A 168 -14.56 11.87 1.47
N CYS A 169 -14.62 12.94 0.67
CA CYS A 169 -15.60 14.00 0.81
C CYS A 169 -17.02 13.57 0.40
N GLU A 170 -17.15 12.73 -0.63
CA GLU A 170 -18.44 12.35 -1.21
C GLU A 170 -18.92 10.95 -0.82
N LEU A 171 -18.33 10.30 0.20
CA LEU A 171 -18.66 8.91 0.60
C LEU A 171 -20.16 8.59 0.72
N GLY A 172 -20.98 9.57 1.12
CA GLY A 172 -22.44 9.42 1.23
C GLY A 172 -23.21 9.50 -0.10
N ASN A 173 -22.58 10.01 -1.16
CA ASN A 173 -23.16 10.31 -2.47
C ASN A 173 -22.57 9.44 -3.59
N LEU A 174 -21.48 8.69 -3.34
CA LEU A 174 -20.84 7.85 -4.34
C LEU A 174 -21.76 6.69 -4.79
N CYS A 175 -21.76 6.44 -6.09
CA CYS A 175 -22.26 5.20 -6.67
C CYS A 175 -21.32 4.05 -6.32
N VAL A 176 -21.72 3.22 -5.35
CA VAL A 176 -20.95 2.05 -4.91
C VAL A 176 -21.71 0.77 -5.17
N GLN A 177 -20.99 -0.27 -5.61
CA GLN A 177 -21.56 -1.58 -5.90
C GLN A 177 -20.85 -2.67 -5.08
N PRO A 178 -21.58 -3.62 -4.48
CA PRO A 178 -20.97 -4.68 -3.68
C PRO A 178 -20.08 -5.58 -4.56
N VAL A 179 -18.95 -6.01 -4.01
CA VAL A 179 -18.04 -6.99 -4.63
C VAL A 179 -18.08 -8.27 -3.81
N SER A 180 -18.09 -9.42 -4.47
CA SER A 180 -17.96 -10.73 -3.85
C SER A 180 -16.88 -11.54 -4.57
N SER A 181 -16.44 -12.65 -3.96
CA SER A 181 -15.42 -13.55 -4.50
C SER A 181 -15.75 -14.09 -5.90
N ASP A 182 -17.05 -14.20 -6.22
CA ASP A 182 -17.60 -14.76 -7.45
C ASP A 182 -18.13 -13.69 -8.42
N HIS A 183 -18.17 -12.42 -8.01
CA HIS A 183 -18.75 -11.37 -8.83
C HIS A 183 -18.08 -10.02 -8.61
N HIS A 184 -17.51 -9.47 -9.69
CA HIS A 184 -16.98 -8.12 -9.73
C HIS A 184 -17.84 -7.23 -10.67
N PRO A 185 -18.53 -6.19 -10.17
CA PRO A 185 -19.48 -5.42 -10.98
C PRO A 185 -18.86 -4.73 -12.21
N ALA A 186 -17.58 -4.35 -12.15
CA ALA A 186 -16.87 -3.78 -13.29
C ALA A 186 -16.79 -4.71 -14.52
N GLU A 187 -16.93 -6.03 -14.36
CA GLU A 187 -16.91 -6.99 -15.47
C GLU A 187 -18.19 -6.91 -16.32
N ASN A 188 -19.28 -6.37 -15.78
CA ASN A 188 -20.54 -6.22 -16.49
C ASN A 188 -20.60 -4.97 -17.39
N ARG A 189 -19.67 -4.02 -17.24
CA ARG A 189 -19.72 -2.70 -17.91
C ARG A 189 -19.62 -2.77 -19.44
N GLY A 190 -19.35 -3.95 -20.02
CA GLY A 190 -19.32 -4.18 -21.48
C GLY A 190 -20.49 -5.00 -22.04
N LEU A 191 -21.45 -5.45 -21.21
CA LEU A 191 -22.56 -6.31 -21.67
C LEU A 191 -23.84 -5.51 -22.02
N GLU A 192 -23.92 -4.24 -21.63
CA GLU A 192 -25.10 -3.40 -21.87
C GLU A 192 -25.08 -2.74 -23.26
N ASP A 193 -23.92 -2.63 -23.89
CA ASP A 193 -23.76 -2.03 -25.24
C ASP A 193 -24.11 -2.98 -26.39
N ASP A 194 -24.24 -4.30 -26.13
CA ASP A 194 -24.58 -5.32 -27.14
C ASP A 194 -26.08 -5.62 -27.26
N ILE A 195 -26.94 -4.89 -26.52
CA ILE A 195 -28.38 -4.98 -26.71
C ILE A 195 -28.77 -4.14 -27.92
N VAL A 196 -28.56 -4.69 -29.12
CA VAL A 196 -29.21 -4.19 -30.33
C VAL A 196 -30.73 -4.21 -30.13
N PRO A 197 -31.44 -3.08 -30.30
CA PRO A 197 -32.89 -3.07 -30.24
C PRO A 197 -33.42 -4.00 -31.33
N VAL A 198 -34.17 -5.02 -30.93
CA VAL A 198 -34.96 -5.82 -31.87
C VAL A 198 -36.01 -4.88 -32.43
N GLU A 199 -35.79 -4.38 -33.64
CA GLU A 199 -36.86 -3.76 -34.43
C GLU A 199 -37.92 -4.83 -34.69
N ILE A 200 -39.05 -4.70 -34.01
CA ILE A 200 -40.25 -5.47 -34.32
C ILE A 200 -40.79 -4.89 -35.64
N ILE A 201 -40.66 -5.67 -36.71
CA ILE A 201 -41.19 -5.37 -38.05
C ILE A 201 -42.71 -5.56 -38.07
#